data_AF-A0A9W8ARX5-F1
#
_entry.id   AF-A0A9W8ARX5-F1
#
_cell.length_a   1.000
_cell.length_b   1.000
_cell.length_c   1.000
_cell.angle_alpha   90.00
_cell.angle_beta   90.00
_cell.angle_gamma   90.00
#
_symmetry.space_group_name_H-M   'P 1'
#
loop_
_entity.id
_entity.type
_entity.pdbx_description
1 polymer ?
#
loop_
_entity_poly.entity_id
_entity_poly.type
_entity_poly.pdbx_seq_one_letter_code
_entity_poly.pdbx_strand_id
1 'polypeptide(L)' 'QREDLAAKERAELAVLDEFLPEPYSASQVEALVRTAIQTTQAASVKDLGRVIQAVDADPARVTKAQLAQAAKQLLATP' A
#
# COMPACT_ATOMS: atom_id res chain seq x y z
N GLN A 1 10.79 -12.07 -37.72
CA GLN A 1 10.34 -10.66 -37.71
C GLN A 1 9.14 -10.42 -36.76
N ARG A 2 8.97 -11.22 -35.68
CA ARG A 2 7.99 -10.98 -34.58
C ARG A 2 8.65 -10.89 -33.20
N GLU A 3 9.89 -11.37 -33.07
CA GLU A 3 10.64 -11.36 -31.81
C GLU A 3 11.17 -9.96 -31.45
N ASP A 4 11.33 -9.09 -32.45
CA ASP A 4 11.85 -7.73 -32.29
C ASP A 4 10.83 -6.78 -31.62
N LEU A 5 9.53 -6.94 -31.94
CA LEU A 5 8.44 -6.16 -31.36
C LEU A 5 8.24 -6.44 -29.86
N ALA A 6 8.33 -7.71 -29.45
CA ALA A 6 8.15 -8.12 -28.06
C ALA A 6 9.33 -7.72 -27.15
N ALA A 7 10.51 -7.50 -27.71
CA ALA A 7 11.64 -6.94 -26.98
C ALA A 7 11.46 -5.42 -26.75
N LYS A 8 10.93 -4.72 -27.76
CA LYS A 8 10.65 -3.28 -27.70
C LYS A 8 9.57 -2.92 -26.68
N GLU A 9 8.46 -3.66 -26.66
CA GLU A 9 7.38 -3.45 -25.67
C GLU A 9 7.87 -3.68 -24.23
N ARG A 10 8.77 -4.67 -24.00
CA ARG A 10 9.34 -4.93 -22.67
C ARG A 10 10.31 -3.84 -22.21
N ALA A 11 11.05 -3.24 -23.14
CA ALA A 11 11.93 -2.11 -22.83
C ALA A 11 11.15 -0.83 -22.53
N GLU A 12 10.03 -0.59 -23.21
CA GLU A 12 9.15 0.57 -22.95
C GLU A 12 8.44 0.48 -21.60
N LEU A 13 8.05 -0.73 -21.16
CA LEU A 13 7.49 -0.95 -19.82
C LEU A 13 8.49 -0.61 -18.70
N ALA A 14 9.76 -1.00 -18.87
CA ALA A 14 10.80 -0.77 -17.87
C ALA A 14 11.11 0.73 -17.68
N VAL A 15 11.00 1.54 -18.74
CA VAL A 15 11.19 3.00 -18.64
C VAL A 15 10.08 3.65 -17.83
N LEU A 16 8.86 3.13 -17.87
CA LEU A 16 7.74 3.68 -17.09
C LEU A 16 7.83 3.35 -15.60
N ASP A 17 8.34 2.17 -15.25
CA ASP A 17 8.51 1.75 -13.85
C ASP A 17 9.57 2.61 -13.11
N GLU A 18 10.58 3.16 -13.81
CA GLU A 18 11.60 4.02 -13.20
C GLU A 18 11.06 5.38 -12.72
N PHE A 19 9.89 5.79 -13.22
CA PHE A 19 9.20 7.01 -12.79
C PHE A 19 8.15 6.78 -11.71
N LEU A 20 7.82 5.53 -11.37
CA LEU A 20 6.88 5.22 -10.32
C LEU A 20 7.59 5.14 -8.96
N PRO A 21 7.04 5.80 -7.91
CA PRO A 21 7.56 5.64 -6.55
C PRO A 21 7.51 4.17 -6.12
N GLU A 22 8.61 3.66 -5.55
CA GLU A 22 8.68 2.28 -5.08
C GLU A 22 7.56 2.00 -4.07
N PRO A 23 6.65 1.03 -4.33
CA PRO A 23 5.53 0.76 -3.45
C PRO A 23 6.01 0.33 -2.07
N TYR A 24 5.25 0.66 -1.03
CA TYR A 24 5.55 0.16 0.30
C TYR A 24 5.45 -1.37 0.34
N SER A 25 6.40 -2.01 1.01
CA SER A 25 6.32 -3.43 1.32
C SER A 25 5.18 -3.72 2.29
N ALA A 26 4.75 -4.99 2.38
CA ALA A 26 3.70 -5.39 3.31
C ALA A 26 4.02 -5.01 4.76
N SER A 27 5.28 -5.18 5.19
CA SER A 27 5.72 -4.83 6.54
C SER A 27 5.75 -3.33 6.79
N GLN A 28 6.10 -2.52 5.79
CA GLN A 28 6.02 -1.06 5.88
C GLN A 28 4.57 -0.59 6.03
N VAL A 29 3.66 -1.12 5.21
CA VAL A 29 2.22 -0.83 5.32
C VAL A 29 1.69 -1.21 6.69
N GLU A 30 2.06 -2.39 7.21
CA GLU A 30 1.66 -2.83 8.54
C GLU A 30 2.15 -1.89 9.64
N ALA A 31 3.42 -1.46 9.59
CA ALA A 31 3.99 -0.54 10.57
C ALA A 31 3.29 0.83 10.58
N LEU A 32 3.00 1.37 9.40
CA LEU A 32 2.24 2.62 9.24
C LEU A 32 0.84 2.50 9.85
N VAL A 33 0.15 1.38 9.58
CA VAL A 33 -1.18 1.14 10.13
C VAL A 33 -1.14 0.92 11.64
N ARG A 34 -0.16 0.19 12.19
CA ARG A 34 0.01 0.02 13.65
C ARG A 34 0.20 1.37 14.35
N THR A 35 0.99 2.25 13.76
CA THR A 35 1.21 3.61 14.27
C THR A 35 -0.09 4.42 14.27
N ALA A 36 -0.87 4.31 13.20
CA ALA A 36 -2.18 4.96 13.11
C ALA A 36 -3.18 4.40 14.12
N ILE A 37 -3.22 3.08 14.34
CA ILE A 37 -4.06 2.43 15.34
C ILE A 37 -3.73 2.95 16.74
N GLN A 38 -2.43 3.02 17.09
CA GLN A 38 -1.98 3.55 18.39
C GLN A 38 -2.37 5.01 18.59
N THR A 39 -2.15 5.85 17.56
CA THR A 39 -2.48 7.28 17.61
C THR A 39 -3.99 7.51 17.73
N THR A 40 -4.80 6.71 17.03
CA THR A 40 -6.26 6.83 17.02
C THR A 40 -6.96 6.09 18.15
N GLN A 41 -6.20 5.31 18.94
CA GLN A 41 -6.71 4.38 19.95
C GLN A 41 -7.82 3.47 19.39
N ALA A 42 -7.69 3.07 18.13
CA ALA A 42 -8.64 2.19 17.48
C ALA A 42 -8.61 0.81 18.12
N ALA A 43 -9.79 0.29 18.46
CA ALA A 43 -9.94 -0.99 19.15
C ALA A 43 -10.75 -2.01 18.35
N SER A 44 -11.37 -1.59 17.25
CA SER A 44 -12.20 -2.48 16.44
C SER A 44 -12.23 -2.08 14.97
N VAL A 45 -12.69 -3.01 14.14
CA VAL A 45 -12.95 -2.76 12.70
C VAL A 45 -13.94 -1.62 12.43
N LYS A 46 -14.71 -1.15 13.44
CA LYS A 46 -15.56 0.03 13.31
C LYS A 46 -14.73 1.32 13.18
N ASP A 47 -13.51 1.32 13.70
CA ASP A 47 -12.58 2.44 13.66
C ASP A 47 -11.74 2.46 12.36
N LEU A 48 -11.94 1.49 11.47
CA LEU A 48 -11.14 1.31 10.25
C LEU A 48 -11.02 2.59 9.42
N GLY A 49 -12.13 3.31 9.25
CA GLY A 49 -12.13 4.58 8.50
C GLY A 49 -11.23 5.64 9.14
N ARG A 50 -11.25 5.76 10.47
CA ARG A 50 -10.41 6.69 11.22
C ARG A 50 -8.93 6.28 11.13
N VAL A 51 -8.64 4.99 11.28
CA VAL A 51 -7.27 4.46 11.15
C VAL A 51 -6.71 4.79 9.77
N ILE A 52 -7.43 4.49 8.69
CA ILE A 52 -6.98 4.77 7.32
C ILE A 52 -6.75 6.27 7.10
N GLN A 53 -7.60 7.13 7.67
CA GLN A 53 -7.41 8.60 7.59
C GLN A 53 -6.21 9.10 8.40
N ALA A 54 -5.81 8.39 9.45
CA ALA A 54 -4.68 8.76 10.31
C ALA A 54 -3.35 8.14 9.86
N VAL A 55 -3.36 7.26 8.87
CA VAL A 55 -2.13 6.72 8.29
C VAL A 55 -1.42 7.82 7.51
N ASP A 56 -0.20 8.15 7.95
CA ASP A 56 0.71 9.03 7.23
C ASP A 56 1.46 8.22 6.17
N ALA A 57 0.86 8.06 4.99
CA ALA A 57 1.46 7.34 3.87
C ALA A 57 1.29 8.09 2.56
N ASP A 58 2.28 7.93 1.69
CA ASP A 58 2.25 8.46 0.33
C ASP A 58 1.21 7.69 -0.52
N PRO A 59 0.15 8.35 -1.02
CA PRO A 59 -0.88 7.71 -1.83
C PRO A 59 -0.37 7.17 -3.18
N ALA A 60 0.80 7.60 -3.64
CA ALA A 60 1.45 7.04 -4.82
C ALA A 60 2.13 5.69 -4.55
N ARG A 61 2.40 5.37 -3.27
CA ARG A 61 3.15 4.17 -2.84
C ARG A 61 2.29 3.14 -2.13
N VAL A 62 1.06 3.49 -1.74
CA VAL A 62 0.08 2.57 -1.15
C VAL A 62 -1.34 2.96 -1.50
N THR A 63 -2.17 1.95 -1.76
CA THR A 63 -3.60 2.11 -2.01
C THR A 63 -4.41 2.07 -0.72
N LYS A 64 -5.59 2.73 -0.72
CA LYS A 64 -6.55 2.61 0.39
C LYS A 64 -6.99 1.17 0.65
N ALA A 65 -7.02 0.33 -0.38
CA ALA A 65 -7.34 -1.10 -0.25
C ALA A 65 -6.27 -1.86 0.56
N GLN A 66 -4.99 -1.60 0.31
CA GLN A 66 -3.87 -2.17 1.09
C GLN A 66 -3.93 -1.72 2.55
N LEU A 67 -4.16 -0.43 2.80
CA LEU A 67 -4.33 0.10 4.16
C LEU A 67 -5.51 -0.57 4.88
N ALA A 68 -6.66 -0.68 4.20
CA ALA A 68 -7.85 -1.31 4.76
C ALA A 68 -7.63 -2.80 5.06
N GLN A 69 -6.93 -3.52 4.19
CA GLN A 69 -6.60 -4.94 4.39
C GLN A 69 -5.71 -5.12 5.63
N ALA A 70 -4.62 -4.36 5.72
CA ALA A 70 -3.70 -4.42 6.85
C ALA A 70 -4.39 -4.04 8.16
N ALA A 71 -5.17 -2.95 8.17
CA ALA A 71 -5.89 -2.51 9.37
C ALA A 71 -6.95 -3.52 9.82
N LYS A 72 -7.66 -4.17 8.89
CA LYS A 72 -8.58 -5.26 9.21
C LYS A 72 -7.85 -6.43 9.86
N GLN A 73 -6.70 -6.86 9.33
CA GLN A 73 -5.95 -7.97 9.91
C GLN A 73 -5.45 -7.65 11.33
N LEU A 74 -4.97 -6.43 11.55
CA LEU A 74 -4.49 -5.97 12.85
C LEU A 74 -5.60 -5.83 13.89
N LEU A 75 -6.78 -5.35 13.50
CA LEU A 75 -7.93 -5.14 14.39
C LEU A 75 -8.82 -6.38 14.55
N ALA A 76 -8.66 -7.40 13.70
CA ALA A 76 -9.38 -8.68 13.81
C ALA A 76 -8.66 -9.70 14.71
N THR A 77 -7.40 -9.42 15.08
CA THR A 77 -6.67 -10.25 16.03
C THR A 77 -7.01 -9.79 17.45
N PRO A 78 -7.58 -10.66 18.32
CA PRO A 78 -7.96 -10.30 19.68
C PRO A 78 -6.78 -9.96 20.59
#